data_AF-A0A6B3HQ21-F1
#
_entry.id   AF-A0A6B3HQ21-F1
#
_cell.length_a   1.000
_cell.length_b   1.000
_cell.length_c   1.000
_cell.angle_alpha   90.00
_cell.angle_beta   90.00
_cell.angle_gamma   90.00
#
_symmetry.space_group_name_H-M   'P 1'
#
loop_
_entity.id
_entity.type
_entity.pdbx_description
1 polymer ?
#
loop_
_entity_poly.entity_id
_entity_poly.type
_entity_poly.pdbx_seq_one_letter_code
_entity_poly.pdbx_strand_id
1 'polypeptide(L)'
;MDDSPGLITTPLTDDLVRGALDLERTARGGLLPHRLPARARAQFGGDEQVAQAESQPSGVRLVFRSRATAVEVDVVRTVVGYRGVPPRPDGAYDLHVDGEPAGRATASGGDLVTVDLDDGSQETVHGPVGTVRFGGLPGREKTVEIWLPYTETTELIALRTDAPVAAAEPSGRRVWLHHGSSISQGSAAESSATAWPALAAAVGGVELVNLGLGGSALLDPFTARALRDTPADLISVKIG
;
A
#
# COMPACT_ATOMS: atom_id res chain seq x y z
N MET A 1 -13.77 32.88 2.23
CA MET A 1 -14.71 31.91 2.81
C MET A 1 -14.06 30.57 2.64
N ASP A 2 -13.59 30.01 3.76
CA ASP A 2 -12.99 28.68 3.85
C ASP A 2 -14.13 27.68 3.74
N ASP A 3 -14.48 27.34 2.49
CA ASP A 3 -15.54 26.39 2.14
C ASP A 3 -14.98 24.97 2.25
N SER A 4 -14.30 24.67 3.35
CA SER A 4 -13.86 23.31 3.68
C SER A 4 -15.11 22.55 4.10
N PRO A 5 -15.65 21.64 3.25
CA PRO A 5 -16.81 20.87 3.63
C PRO A 5 -16.50 20.10 4.92
N GLY A 6 -17.49 19.99 5.82
CA GLY A 6 -17.31 19.29 7.09
C GLY A 6 -16.91 17.84 6.84
N LEU A 7 -15.62 17.53 7.03
CA LEU A 7 -15.10 16.18 6.82
C LEU A 7 -15.55 15.27 7.98
N ILE A 8 -16.06 14.10 7.61
CA ILE A 8 -16.37 13.00 8.53
C ILE A 8 -15.22 11.99 8.52
N THR A 9 -14.86 11.50 9.70
CA THR A 9 -13.88 10.42 9.85
C THR A 9 -14.61 9.07 9.78
N THR A 10 -14.19 8.23 8.85
CA THR A 10 -14.66 6.85 8.71
C THR A 10 -13.63 5.91 9.34
N PRO A 11 -14.05 4.96 10.19
CA PRO A 11 -13.16 3.92 10.69
C PRO A 11 -12.53 3.14 9.53
N LEU A 12 -11.21 2.92 9.60
CA LEU A 12 -10.52 2.01 8.69
C LEU A 12 -10.81 0.57 9.13
N THR A 13 -11.37 -0.22 8.23
CA THR A 13 -11.78 -1.62 8.43
C THR A 13 -11.25 -2.48 7.28
N ASP A 14 -11.16 -3.79 7.53
CA ASP A 14 -10.54 -4.75 6.63
C ASP A 14 -11.21 -4.80 5.26
N ASP A 15 -12.52 -4.57 5.19
CA ASP A 15 -13.33 -4.51 3.97
C ASP A 15 -13.04 -3.27 3.09
N LEU A 16 -12.31 -2.28 3.61
CA LEU A 16 -11.83 -1.13 2.86
C LEU A 16 -10.44 -1.35 2.26
N VAL A 17 -9.70 -2.39 2.66
CA VAL A 17 -8.31 -2.63 2.20
C VAL A 17 -8.26 -3.86 1.31
N ARG A 18 -7.77 -3.71 0.08
CA ARG A 18 -7.59 -4.82 -0.86
C ARG A 18 -6.12 -5.05 -1.18
N GLY A 19 -5.73 -6.32 -1.32
CA GLY A 19 -4.38 -6.74 -1.71
C GLY A 19 -3.41 -7.00 -0.55
N ALA A 20 -3.79 -6.69 0.69
CA ALA A 20 -3.06 -7.09 1.88
C ALA A 20 -3.41 -8.53 2.27
N LEU A 21 -2.45 -9.27 2.84
CA LEU A 21 -2.66 -10.62 3.37
C LEU A 21 -2.89 -10.65 4.90
N ASP A 22 -2.59 -9.54 5.56
CA ASP A 22 -2.81 -9.33 6.99
C ASP A 22 -2.89 -7.81 7.27
N LEU A 23 -3.68 -7.42 8.27
CA LEU A 23 -3.82 -6.02 8.70
C LEU A 23 -3.52 -5.93 10.18
N GLU A 24 -2.40 -5.31 10.52
CA GLU A 24 -1.98 -5.15 11.90
C GLU A 24 -2.54 -3.86 12.50
N ARG A 25 -3.21 -3.96 13.64
CA ARG A 25 -3.56 -2.77 14.45
C ARG A 25 -2.33 -2.31 15.22
N THR A 26 -1.89 -1.09 14.97
CA THR A 26 -0.68 -0.54 15.57
C THR A 26 -0.95 0.13 16.91
N ALA A 27 0.12 0.42 17.66
CA ALA A 27 0.02 1.21 18.89
C ALA A 27 -0.44 2.66 18.68
N ARG A 28 -0.31 3.21 17.46
CA ARG A 28 -0.80 4.57 17.13
C ARG A 28 -2.31 4.58 16.83
N GLY A 29 -2.96 3.41 16.85
CA GLY A 29 -4.38 3.25 16.57
C GLY A 29 -4.72 3.13 15.08
N GLY A 30 -3.70 3.02 14.21
CA GLY A 30 -3.85 2.83 12.79
C GLY A 30 -3.90 1.36 12.36
N LEU A 31 -3.94 1.15 11.04
CA LEU A 31 -3.80 -0.14 10.37
C LEU A 31 -2.53 -0.17 9.52
N LEU A 32 -1.69 -1.16 9.72
CA LEU A 32 -0.54 -1.45 8.88
C LEU A 32 -0.85 -2.63 7.95
N PRO A 33 -0.93 -2.42 6.63
CA PRO A 33 -1.11 -3.51 5.68
C PRO A 33 0.18 -4.32 5.51
N HIS A 34 0.07 -5.63 5.68
CA HIS A 34 1.16 -6.58 5.43
C HIS A 34 0.88 -7.38 4.17
N ARG A 35 1.92 -7.57 3.35
CA ARG A 35 1.83 -8.43 2.17
C ARG A 35 2.18 -9.88 2.49
N LEU A 36 2.75 -10.17 3.67
CA LEU A 36 2.88 -11.53 4.18
C LEU A 36 1.90 -11.79 5.34
N PRO A 37 1.30 -12.99 5.45
CA PRO A 37 0.45 -13.33 6.58
C PRO A 37 1.27 -13.41 7.88
N ALA A 38 0.66 -13.11 9.03
CA ALA A 38 1.32 -13.13 10.35
C ALA A 38 2.17 -14.38 10.62
N ARG A 39 1.69 -15.57 10.20
CA ARG A 39 2.44 -16.82 10.33
C ARG A 39 3.77 -16.79 9.56
N ALA A 40 3.79 -16.23 8.36
CA ALA A 40 5.01 -16.10 7.56
C ALA A 40 5.95 -15.05 8.19
N ARG A 41 5.39 -13.95 8.70
CA ARG A 41 6.18 -12.90 9.38
C ARG A 41 6.95 -13.42 10.59
N ALA A 42 6.36 -14.35 11.34
CA ALA A 42 7.03 -14.98 12.48
C ALA A 42 8.24 -15.89 12.12
N GLN A 43 8.54 -16.10 10.83
CA GLN A 43 9.55 -17.08 10.38
C GLN A 43 10.82 -16.45 9.78
N PHE A 44 10.83 -15.18 9.38
CA PHE A 44 12.02 -14.56 8.80
C PHE A 44 13.04 -14.07 9.84
N GLY A 45 12.80 -14.30 11.14
CA GLY A 45 13.85 -14.27 12.17
C GLY A 45 14.56 -12.93 12.39
N GLY A 46 13.93 -11.82 12.02
CA GLY A 46 14.54 -10.49 12.09
C GLY A 46 15.29 -10.07 10.81
N ASP A 47 15.12 -10.78 9.69
CA ASP A 47 15.56 -10.29 8.38
C ASP A 47 14.87 -8.96 8.04
N GLU A 48 15.62 -7.87 8.17
CA GLU A 48 15.13 -6.51 7.95
C GLU A 48 14.77 -6.25 6.48
N GLN A 49 15.42 -6.93 5.53
CA GLN A 49 15.13 -6.74 4.11
C GLN A 49 13.75 -7.34 3.78
N VAL A 50 13.44 -8.52 4.33
CA VAL A 50 12.09 -9.13 4.24
C VAL A 50 11.06 -8.25 4.95
N ALA A 51 11.33 -7.83 6.19
CA ALA A 51 10.42 -7.00 6.98
C ALA A 51 10.09 -5.66 6.29
N GLN A 52 11.09 -5.04 5.67
CA GLN A 52 10.91 -3.84 4.86
C GLN A 52 10.06 -4.14 3.62
N ALA A 53 10.44 -5.15 2.82
CA ALA A 53 9.75 -5.43 1.57
C ALA A 53 8.28 -5.79 1.81
N GLU A 54 7.98 -6.63 2.79
CA GLU A 54 6.61 -7.11 3.02
C GLU A 54 5.65 -6.04 3.57
N SER A 55 6.17 -5.09 4.37
CA SER A 55 5.37 -3.98 4.93
C SER A 55 5.18 -2.79 3.98
N GLN A 56 5.94 -2.73 2.88
CA GLN A 56 5.71 -1.77 1.81
C GLN A 56 4.49 -2.19 0.97
N PRO A 57 3.41 -1.41 0.90
CA PRO A 57 2.08 -1.86 0.45
C PRO A 57 1.93 -1.89 -1.08
N SER A 58 2.91 -2.42 -1.81
CA SER A 58 2.83 -2.61 -3.26
C SER A 58 1.63 -3.47 -3.65
N GLY A 59 0.78 -2.92 -4.51
CA GLY A 59 -0.45 -3.55 -4.96
C GLY A 59 -1.60 -3.47 -3.96
N VAL A 60 -1.41 -2.90 -2.77
CA VAL A 60 -2.47 -2.70 -1.79
C VAL A 60 -3.19 -1.39 -2.10
N ARG A 61 -4.51 -1.36 -1.90
CA ARG A 61 -5.32 -0.16 -2.10
C ARG A 61 -6.45 -0.03 -1.08
N LEU A 62 -6.82 1.21 -0.77
CA LEU A 62 -8.12 1.50 -0.17
C LEU A 62 -9.19 1.46 -1.25
N VAL A 63 -10.32 0.77 -1.02
CA VAL A 63 -11.41 0.65 -1.98
C VAL A 63 -12.75 0.83 -1.28
N PHE A 64 -13.53 1.80 -1.74
CA PHE A 64 -14.82 2.11 -1.13
C PHE A 64 -15.76 2.84 -2.09
N ARG A 65 -17.05 2.90 -1.73
CA ARG A 65 -18.06 3.69 -2.44
C ARG A 65 -18.38 4.96 -1.68
N SER A 66 -18.47 6.08 -2.38
CA SER A 66 -18.87 7.35 -1.80
C SER A 66 -19.28 8.39 -2.84
N ARG A 67 -20.13 9.34 -2.42
CA ARG A 67 -20.42 10.58 -3.16
C ARG A 67 -19.39 11.69 -2.91
N ALA A 68 -18.38 11.44 -2.09
CA ALA A 68 -17.42 12.43 -1.61
C ALA A 68 -16.75 13.21 -2.76
N THR A 69 -16.68 14.53 -2.64
CA THR A 69 -15.93 15.40 -3.57
C THR A 69 -14.52 15.68 -3.07
N ALA A 70 -14.28 15.42 -1.77
CA ALA A 70 -12.98 15.49 -1.13
C ALA A 70 -12.71 14.22 -0.32
N VAL A 71 -11.52 13.65 -0.49
CA VAL A 71 -11.03 12.48 0.25
C VAL A 71 -9.66 12.80 0.81
N GLU A 72 -9.49 12.54 2.11
CA GLU A 72 -8.23 12.66 2.83
C GLU A 72 -7.89 11.33 3.50
N VAL A 73 -6.63 10.91 3.39
CA VAL A 73 -6.11 9.74 4.09
C VAL A 73 -4.95 10.22 4.95
N ASP A 74 -5.12 10.12 6.26
CA ASP A 74 -4.05 10.38 7.21
C ASP A 74 -3.18 9.13 7.33
N VAL A 75 -1.88 9.31 7.22
CA VAL A 75 -0.90 8.22 7.17
C VAL A 75 0.32 8.54 8.01
N VAL A 76 0.94 7.50 8.54
CA VAL A 76 2.34 7.54 8.98
C VAL A 76 3.12 6.68 8.00
N ARG A 77 3.88 7.35 7.13
CA ARG A 77 4.85 6.68 6.26
C ARG A 77 6.14 6.39 7.03
N THR A 78 6.79 5.27 6.77
CA THR A 78 8.17 5.02 7.19
C THR A 78 9.04 4.89 5.94
N VAL A 79 10.03 5.77 5.84
CA VAL A 79 10.93 5.86 4.69
C VAL A 79 12.33 5.47 5.12
N VAL A 80 13.01 4.69 4.29
CA VAL A 80 14.42 4.33 4.50
C VAL A 80 15.31 5.21 3.62
N GLY A 81 16.15 6.00 4.27
CA GLY A 81 17.20 6.82 3.67
C GLY A 81 18.59 6.29 4.00
N TYR A 82 19.60 6.78 3.29
CA TYR A 82 21.00 6.38 3.51
C TYR A 82 21.86 7.60 3.82
N ARG A 83 22.76 7.47 4.80
CA ARG A 83 23.65 8.57 5.23
C ARG A 83 24.47 9.10 4.04
N GLY A 84 24.43 10.41 3.83
CA GLY A 84 25.15 11.06 2.73
C GLY A 84 24.51 10.90 1.34
N VAL A 85 23.40 10.17 1.22
CA VAL A 85 22.67 9.99 -0.04
C VAL A 85 21.44 10.91 -0.04
N PRO A 86 21.17 11.65 -1.14
CA PRO A 86 19.96 12.45 -1.26
C PRO A 86 18.69 11.61 -1.01
N PRO A 87 17.65 12.19 -0.38
CA PRO A 87 16.41 11.48 -0.12
C PRO A 87 15.75 11.08 -1.46
N ARG A 88 15.11 9.91 -1.45
CA ARG A 88 14.26 9.48 -2.57
C ARG A 88 12.99 10.34 -2.62
N PRO A 89 12.35 10.45 -3.80
CA PRO A 89 11.02 11.05 -3.90
C PRO A 89 10.02 10.35 -2.98
N ASP A 90 9.01 11.11 -2.54
CA ASP A 90 7.93 10.59 -1.72
C ASP A 90 7.11 9.51 -2.45
N GLY A 91 6.57 8.56 -1.69
CA GLY A 91 5.68 7.54 -2.22
C GLY A 91 4.44 8.15 -2.88
N ALA A 92 4.12 7.68 -4.08
CA ALA A 92 2.95 8.11 -4.82
C ALA A 92 1.69 7.31 -4.40
N TYR A 93 0.62 8.04 -4.13
CA TYR A 93 -0.74 7.53 -3.94
C TYR A 93 -1.53 7.83 -5.21
N ASP A 94 -1.94 6.80 -5.95
CA ASP A 94 -2.75 7.00 -7.17
C ASP A 94 -4.22 6.83 -6.84
N LEU A 95 -5.01 7.83 -7.24
CA LEU A 95 -6.45 7.80 -7.17
C LEU A 95 -7.03 7.27 -8.47
N HIS A 96 -7.92 6.29 -8.36
CA HIS A 96 -8.80 5.86 -9.44
C HIS A 96 -10.26 6.07 -9.03
N VAL A 97 -11.10 6.47 -9.99
CA VAL A 97 -12.54 6.61 -9.85
C VAL A 97 -13.23 5.73 -10.89
N ASP A 98 -14.04 4.79 -10.43
CA ASP A 98 -14.72 3.80 -11.28
C ASP A 98 -13.74 3.05 -12.22
N GLY A 99 -12.53 2.77 -11.72
CA GLY A 99 -11.45 2.08 -12.45
C GLY A 99 -10.52 3.00 -13.24
N GLU A 100 -10.91 4.24 -13.50
CA GLU A 100 -10.14 5.19 -14.32
C GLU A 100 -9.20 6.05 -13.47
N PRO A 101 -7.95 6.31 -13.91
CA PRO A 101 -7.05 7.23 -13.21
C PRO A 101 -7.67 8.62 -13.06
N ALA A 102 -7.66 9.14 -11.83
CA ALA A 102 -8.31 10.40 -11.46
C ALA A 102 -7.41 11.38 -10.69
N GLY A 103 -6.20 10.96 -10.30
CA GLY A 103 -5.22 11.85 -9.68
C GLY A 103 -4.05 11.11 -9.05
N ARG A 104 -3.05 11.87 -8.61
CA ARG A 104 -1.90 11.39 -7.85
C ARG A 104 -1.55 12.41 -6.78
N ALA A 105 -1.20 11.93 -5.59
CA ALA A 105 -0.73 12.76 -4.49
C ALA A 105 0.39 12.05 -3.73
N THR A 106 1.04 12.78 -2.82
CA THR A 106 2.05 12.24 -1.89
C THR A 106 1.68 12.67 -0.46
N ALA A 107 2.29 12.02 0.53
CA ALA A 107 2.23 12.44 1.92
C ALA A 107 3.61 12.94 2.37
N SER A 108 3.65 14.04 3.12
CA SER A 108 4.83 14.46 3.88
C SER A 108 4.77 13.93 5.31
N GLY A 109 5.81 14.17 6.12
CA GLY A 109 5.88 13.68 7.49
C GLY A 109 6.21 12.19 7.55
N GLY A 110 5.82 11.54 8.67
CA GLY A 110 6.16 10.15 8.96
C GLY A 110 7.57 9.96 9.49
N ASP A 111 7.93 8.70 9.68
CA ASP A 111 9.20 8.27 10.25
C ASP A 111 10.29 8.15 9.18
N LEU A 112 11.50 8.57 9.51
CA LEU A 112 12.70 8.41 8.68
C LEU A 112 13.66 7.46 9.38
N VAL A 113 13.96 6.34 8.74
CA VAL A 113 15.04 5.43 9.14
C VAL A 113 16.26 5.75 8.28
N THR A 114 17.33 6.26 8.89
CA THR A 114 18.60 6.52 8.21
C THR A 114 19.56 5.38 8.47
N VAL A 115 20.00 4.73 7.39
CA VAL A 115 20.96 3.63 7.43
C VAL A 115 22.35 4.17 7.07
N ASP A 116 23.37 3.85 7.88
CA ASP A 116 24.76 3.98 7.48
C ASP A 116 25.19 2.71 6.74
N LEU A 117 25.66 2.87 5.51
CA LEU A 117 26.10 1.74 4.68
C LEU A 117 27.49 1.23 5.08
N ASP A 118 28.27 2.00 5.84
CA ASP A 118 29.61 1.61 6.27
C ASP A 118 29.58 0.57 7.39
N ASP A 119 28.66 0.72 8.36
CA ASP A 119 28.56 -0.15 9.54
C ASP A 119 27.18 -0.80 9.75
N GLY A 120 26.19 -0.47 8.91
CA GLY A 120 24.83 -0.98 8.98
C GLY A 120 23.98 -0.36 10.10
N SER A 121 24.48 0.64 10.83
CA SER A 121 23.75 1.29 11.92
C SER A 121 22.50 2.02 11.42
N GLN A 122 21.46 2.05 12.24
CA GLN A 122 20.19 2.69 11.92
C GLN A 122 19.79 3.71 12.98
N GLU A 123 19.34 4.86 12.51
CA GLU A 123 18.74 5.91 13.34
C GLU A 123 17.32 6.16 12.86
N THR A 124 16.35 6.10 13.78
CA THR A 124 14.94 6.41 13.46
C THR A 124 14.56 7.76 14.04
N VAL A 125 14.08 8.65 13.18
CA VAL A 125 13.47 9.92 13.58
C VAL A 125 11.97 9.82 13.33
N HIS A 126 11.17 9.91 14.40
CA HIS A 126 9.72 9.90 14.29
C HIS A 126 9.18 11.27 13.87
N GLY A 127 8.27 11.28 12.91
CA GLY A 127 7.64 12.50 12.41
C GLY A 127 6.13 12.54 12.64
N PRO A 128 5.50 13.68 12.30
CA PRO A 128 4.06 13.84 12.44
C PRO A 128 3.30 12.99 11.41
N VAL A 129 2.01 12.75 11.68
CA VAL A 129 1.08 12.21 10.69
C VAL A 129 1.02 13.13 9.47
N GLY A 130 1.07 12.55 8.28
CA GLY A 130 0.86 13.23 7.01
C GLY A 130 -0.56 13.01 6.48
N THR A 131 -1.03 13.90 5.60
CA THR A 131 -2.33 13.76 4.95
C THR A 131 -2.15 13.73 3.43
N VAL A 132 -2.67 12.68 2.80
CA VAL A 132 -2.88 12.60 1.35
C VAL A 132 -4.27 13.18 1.06
N ARG A 133 -4.38 14.20 0.20
CA ARG A 133 -5.66 14.83 -0.14
C ARG A 133 -5.95 14.73 -1.63
N PHE A 134 -7.17 14.33 -1.96
CA PHE A 134 -7.78 14.43 -3.28
C PHE A 134 -9.03 15.30 -3.20
N GLY A 135 -9.17 16.29 -4.08
CA GLY A 135 -10.33 17.18 -4.14
C GLY A 135 -10.87 17.31 -5.56
N GLY A 136 -12.03 17.93 -5.70
CA GLY A 136 -12.67 18.14 -7.02
C GLY A 136 -13.22 16.85 -7.64
N LEU A 137 -13.52 15.84 -6.82
CA LEU A 137 -14.05 14.57 -7.31
C LEU A 137 -15.54 14.71 -7.70
N PRO A 138 -16.05 13.90 -8.64
CA PRO A 138 -17.46 13.97 -9.04
C PRO A 138 -18.41 13.65 -7.88
N GLY A 139 -19.37 14.52 -7.59
CA GLY A 139 -20.35 14.37 -6.49
C GLY A 139 -21.44 13.30 -6.70
N ARG A 140 -21.21 12.36 -7.62
CA ARG A 140 -22.06 11.17 -7.83
C ARG A 140 -21.55 10.00 -7.00
N GLU A 141 -22.40 9.00 -6.85
CA GLU A 141 -21.99 7.70 -6.35
C GLU A 141 -20.94 7.09 -7.28
N LYS A 142 -19.81 6.67 -6.72
CA LYS A 142 -18.65 6.15 -7.46
C LYS A 142 -17.85 5.20 -6.56
N THR A 143 -17.07 4.32 -7.19
CA THR A 143 -16.02 3.56 -6.51
C THR A 143 -14.74 4.37 -6.51
N VAL A 144 -14.17 4.58 -5.33
CA VAL A 144 -12.88 5.23 -5.12
C VAL A 144 -11.87 4.15 -4.79
N GLU A 145 -10.77 4.11 -5.53
CA GLU A 145 -9.62 3.26 -5.27
C GLU A 145 -8.38 4.14 -5.06
N ILE A 146 -7.67 3.97 -3.95
CA ILE A 146 -6.41 4.69 -3.67
C ILE A 146 -5.31 3.65 -3.54
N TRP A 147 -4.45 3.56 -4.54
CA TRP A 147 -3.28 2.68 -4.54
C TRP A 147 -2.21 3.24 -3.61
N LEU A 148 -1.71 2.39 -2.73
CA LEU A 148 -0.67 2.75 -1.75
C LEU A 148 0.73 2.64 -2.38
N PRO A 149 1.72 3.40 -1.87
CA PRO A 149 3.05 3.43 -2.47
C PRO A 149 3.82 2.11 -2.26
N TYR A 150 4.68 1.73 -3.21
CA TYR A 150 5.53 0.53 -3.07
C TYR A 150 6.90 0.81 -2.43
N THR A 151 7.21 2.09 -2.19
CA THR A 151 8.56 2.58 -1.82
C THR A 151 8.74 2.85 -0.33
N GLU A 152 7.66 2.85 0.43
CA GLU A 152 7.62 3.21 1.85
C GLU A 152 6.61 2.32 2.57
N THR A 153 6.82 2.07 3.85
CA THR A 153 5.81 1.41 4.69
C THR A 153 4.73 2.46 5.00
N THR A 154 3.45 2.11 4.87
CA THR A 154 2.35 3.06 5.10
C THR A 154 1.40 2.52 6.15
N GLU A 155 1.44 3.13 7.33
CA GLU A 155 0.39 2.95 8.33
C GLU A 155 -0.77 3.91 8.06
N LEU A 156 -1.98 3.37 7.95
CA LEU A 156 -3.21 4.10 7.69
C LEU A 156 -3.84 4.55 9.03
N ILE A 157 -3.99 5.85 9.25
CA ILE A 157 -4.48 6.42 10.52
C ILE A 157 -5.97 6.75 10.45
N ALA A 158 -6.40 7.48 9.43
CA ALA A 158 -7.80 7.89 9.29
C ALA A 158 -8.20 8.09 7.82
N LEU A 159 -9.43 7.72 7.48
CA LEU A 159 -10.08 8.09 6.22
C LEU A 159 -11.08 9.21 6.49
N ARG A 160 -10.86 10.38 5.91
CA ARG A 160 -11.71 11.56 6.07
C ARG A 160 -12.34 11.96 4.75
N THR A 161 -13.64 12.16 4.72
CA THR A 161 -14.40 12.44 3.48
C THR A 161 -15.50 13.45 3.75
N ASP A 162 -15.99 14.16 2.73
CA ASP A 162 -17.13 15.08 2.85
C ASP A 162 -18.50 14.41 2.59
N ALA A 163 -18.52 13.09 2.39
CA ALA A 163 -19.74 12.29 2.28
C ALA A 163 -19.51 10.86 2.79
N PRO A 164 -20.55 10.15 3.28
CA PRO A 164 -20.40 8.82 3.85
C PRO A 164 -19.66 7.82 2.94
N VAL A 165 -18.95 6.91 3.58
CA VAL A 165 -18.20 5.82 2.95
C VAL A 165 -18.93 4.51 3.21
N ALA A 166 -19.10 3.71 2.17
CA ALA A 166 -19.54 2.33 2.26
C ALA A 166 -18.45 1.41 1.68
N ALA A 167 -18.29 0.21 2.25
CA ALA A 167 -17.42 -0.79 1.66
C ALA A 167 -17.85 -1.09 0.23
N ALA A 168 -16.88 -1.25 -0.67
CA ALA A 168 -17.18 -1.65 -2.04
C ALA A 168 -17.46 -3.15 -2.07
N GLU A 169 -18.55 -3.53 -2.73
CA GLU A 169 -18.88 -4.94 -2.99
C GLU A 169 -17.68 -5.70 -3.58
N PRO A 170 -17.51 -6.99 -3.25
CA PRO A 170 -16.50 -7.83 -3.87
C PRO A 170 -16.56 -7.70 -5.39
N SER A 171 -15.42 -7.50 -6.04
CA SER A 171 -15.38 -7.24 -7.50
C SER A 171 -15.88 -8.43 -8.33
N GLY A 172 -15.95 -9.62 -7.75
CA GLY A 172 -16.25 -10.87 -8.45
C GLY A 172 -15.16 -11.28 -9.44
N ARG A 173 -14.06 -10.52 -9.53
CA ARG A 173 -12.93 -10.80 -10.40
C ARG A 173 -12.15 -11.98 -9.86
N ARG A 174 -11.54 -12.73 -10.77
CA ARG A 174 -10.57 -13.77 -10.40
C ARG A 174 -9.39 -13.13 -9.68
N VAL A 175 -8.87 -13.79 -8.66
CA VAL A 175 -7.71 -13.33 -7.88
C VAL A 175 -6.43 -13.85 -8.52
N TRP A 176 -5.53 -12.94 -8.86
CA TRP A 176 -4.18 -13.25 -9.30
C TRP A 176 -3.18 -12.92 -8.18
N LEU A 177 -2.56 -13.96 -7.63
CA LEU A 177 -1.45 -13.87 -6.70
C LEU A 177 -0.13 -13.92 -7.46
N HIS A 178 0.65 -12.84 -7.39
CA HIS A 178 1.93 -12.75 -8.06
C HIS A 178 3.07 -12.65 -7.06
N HIS A 179 4.05 -13.55 -7.13
CA HIS A 179 5.32 -13.43 -6.40
C HIS A 179 6.47 -13.11 -7.35
N GLY A 180 7.38 -12.25 -6.90
CA GLY A 180 8.61 -11.98 -7.62
C GLY A 180 9.54 -11.02 -6.89
N SER A 181 10.53 -10.49 -7.61
CA SER A 181 11.56 -9.60 -7.08
C SER A 181 11.13 -8.12 -7.00
N SER A 182 12.10 -7.22 -6.84
CA SER A 182 11.92 -5.76 -6.85
C SER A 182 11.18 -5.25 -8.09
N ILE A 183 11.38 -5.88 -9.26
CA ILE A 183 10.67 -5.53 -10.50
C ILE A 183 9.16 -5.78 -10.35
N SER A 184 8.78 -6.90 -9.73
CA SER A 184 7.37 -7.19 -9.42
C SER A 184 6.82 -6.29 -8.33
N GLN A 185 7.65 -5.91 -7.35
CA GLN A 185 7.25 -4.93 -6.35
C GLN A 185 6.99 -3.53 -6.95
N GLY A 186 7.58 -3.22 -8.11
CA GLY A 186 7.34 -1.95 -8.81
C GLY A 186 8.58 -1.09 -8.98
N SER A 187 9.78 -1.60 -8.68
CA SER A 187 11.03 -0.86 -8.91
C SER A 187 11.10 -0.26 -10.32
N ALA A 188 11.43 1.04 -10.39
CA ALA A 188 11.43 1.87 -11.60
C ALA A 188 10.06 2.20 -12.22
N ALA A 189 8.94 1.73 -11.64
CA ALA A 189 7.63 2.27 -11.95
C ALA A 189 7.42 3.61 -11.25
N GLU A 190 6.62 4.50 -11.83
CA GLU A 190 6.28 5.78 -11.20
C GLU A 190 5.50 5.60 -9.89
N SER A 191 4.75 4.49 -9.78
CA SER A 191 3.86 4.23 -8.66
C SER A 191 3.43 2.76 -8.60
N SER A 192 2.71 2.38 -7.54
CA SER A 192 2.20 1.01 -7.44
C SER A 192 1.14 0.69 -8.49
N ALA A 193 0.30 1.65 -8.90
CA ALA A 193 -0.73 1.43 -9.91
C ALA A 193 -0.14 1.27 -11.33
N THR A 194 1.08 1.78 -11.54
CA THR A 194 1.80 1.72 -12.83
C THR A 194 2.87 0.62 -12.86
N ALA A 195 3.06 -0.12 -11.77
CA ALA A 195 3.89 -1.32 -11.76
C ALA A 195 3.33 -2.37 -12.72
N TRP A 196 4.19 -3.13 -13.38
CA TRP A 196 3.77 -4.07 -14.41
C TRP A 196 2.72 -5.10 -13.94
N PRO A 197 2.71 -5.62 -12.69
CA PRO A 197 1.65 -6.53 -12.25
C PRO A 197 0.30 -5.81 -12.13
N ALA A 198 0.29 -4.54 -11.71
CA ALA A 198 -0.94 -3.75 -11.63
C ALA A 198 -1.52 -3.47 -13.02
N LEU A 199 -0.67 -3.09 -13.98
CA LEU A 199 -1.07 -2.90 -15.37
C LEU A 199 -1.58 -4.20 -16.01
N ALA A 200 -0.88 -5.31 -15.81
CA ALA A 200 -1.31 -6.61 -16.31
C ALA A 200 -2.64 -7.07 -15.68
N ALA A 201 -2.85 -6.79 -14.38
CA ALA A 201 -4.10 -7.10 -13.69
C ALA A 201 -5.27 -6.28 -14.23
N ALA A 202 -5.05 -4.98 -14.47
CA ALA A 202 -6.05 -4.10 -15.07
C ALA A 202 -6.45 -4.57 -16.48
N VAL A 203 -5.48 -4.88 -17.34
CA VAL A 203 -5.71 -5.43 -18.69
C VAL A 203 -6.41 -6.79 -18.63
N GLY A 204 -6.04 -7.65 -17.68
CA GLY A 204 -6.61 -8.98 -17.51
C GLY A 204 -7.97 -9.02 -16.80
N GLY A 205 -8.43 -7.90 -16.25
CA GLY A 205 -9.66 -7.85 -15.45
C GLY A 205 -9.63 -8.72 -14.19
N VAL A 206 -8.45 -8.84 -13.57
CA VAL A 206 -8.24 -9.67 -12.36
C VAL A 206 -7.92 -8.82 -11.12
N GLU A 207 -8.20 -9.36 -9.95
CA GLU A 207 -7.86 -8.76 -8.66
C GLU A 207 -6.41 -9.11 -8.29
N LEU A 208 -5.52 -8.12 -8.22
CA LEU A 208 -4.12 -8.35 -7.89
C LEU A 208 -3.90 -8.51 -6.38
N VAL A 209 -3.14 -9.54 -6.02
CA VAL A 209 -2.39 -9.65 -4.77
C VAL A 209 -0.90 -9.70 -5.13
N ASN A 210 -0.18 -8.62 -4.86
CA ASN A 210 1.23 -8.50 -5.24
C ASN A 210 2.15 -8.89 -4.08
N LEU A 211 2.69 -10.10 -4.13
CA LEU A 211 3.72 -10.60 -3.22
C LEU A 211 5.14 -10.43 -3.80
N GLY A 212 5.40 -9.37 -4.56
CA GLY A 212 6.76 -9.01 -4.97
C GLY A 212 7.60 -8.56 -3.78
N LEU A 213 8.70 -9.24 -3.46
CA LEU A 213 9.60 -8.90 -2.35
C LEU A 213 10.94 -8.39 -2.92
N GLY A 214 11.14 -7.08 -2.86
CA GLY A 214 12.36 -6.41 -3.31
C GLY A 214 13.57 -6.85 -2.51
N GLY A 215 14.59 -7.38 -3.20
CA GLY A 215 15.80 -7.92 -2.56
C GLY A 215 15.62 -9.28 -1.89
N SER A 216 14.39 -9.75 -1.68
CA SER A 216 14.09 -10.95 -0.85
C SER A 216 13.24 -12.01 -1.55
N ALA A 217 13.26 -12.09 -2.88
CA ALA A 217 12.60 -13.17 -3.63
C ALA A 217 13.48 -14.44 -3.69
N LEU A 218 13.84 -14.99 -2.53
CA LEU A 218 14.90 -15.99 -2.36
C LEU A 218 14.40 -17.43 -2.14
N LEU A 219 13.17 -17.73 -2.60
CA LEU A 219 12.55 -19.06 -2.48
C LEU A 219 12.38 -19.55 -1.04
N ASP A 220 12.18 -18.62 -0.11
CA ASP A 220 12.00 -18.94 1.29
C ASP A 220 10.80 -19.87 1.52
N PRO A 221 10.94 -20.94 2.33
CA PRO A 221 9.85 -21.85 2.60
C PRO A 221 8.62 -21.19 3.24
N PHE A 222 8.80 -20.09 4.00
CA PHE A 222 7.68 -19.35 4.59
C PHE A 222 6.86 -18.63 3.51
N THR A 223 7.52 -18.09 2.47
CA THR A 223 6.87 -17.47 1.31
C THR A 223 6.14 -18.52 0.49
N ALA A 224 6.76 -19.68 0.24
CA ALA A 224 6.10 -20.77 -0.48
C ALA A 224 4.81 -21.25 0.24
N ARG A 225 4.83 -21.32 1.58
CA ARG A 225 3.62 -21.64 2.37
C ARG A 225 2.59 -20.52 2.33
N ALA A 226 3.02 -19.26 2.38
CA ALA A 226 2.12 -18.13 2.21
C ALA A 226 1.39 -18.18 0.86
N LEU A 227 2.13 -18.48 -0.22
CA LEU A 227 1.55 -18.65 -1.56
C LEU A 227 0.53 -19.79 -1.62
N ARG A 228 0.85 -20.95 -1.02
CA ARG A 228 -0.04 -22.11 -0.97
C ARG A 228 -1.35 -21.81 -0.20
N ASP A 229 -1.23 -21.07 0.91
CA ASP A 229 -2.36 -20.84 1.83
C ASP A 229 -3.20 -19.61 1.44
N THR A 230 -2.74 -18.80 0.50
CA THR A 230 -3.46 -17.61 0.01
C THR A 230 -4.49 -18.00 -1.06
N PRO A 231 -5.78 -17.66 -0.89
CA PRO A 231 -6.79 -17.88 -1.92
C PRO A 231 -6.45 -17.14 -3.22
N ALA A 232 -6.31 -17.88 -4.32
CA ALA A 232 -6.03 -17.33 -5.64
C ALA A 232 -6.56 -18.24 -6.75
N ASP A 233 -7.05 -17.66 -7.84
CA ASP A 233 -7.44 -18.38 -9.06
C ASP A 233 -6.26 -18.60 -10.00
N LEU A 234 -5.22 -17.76 -9.88
CA LEU A 234 -3.97 -17.85 -10.61
C LEU A 234 -2.81 -17.49 -9.69
N ILE A 235 -1.77 -18.32 -9.68
CA ILE A 235 -0.51 -18.03 -9.00
C ILE A 235 0.59 -17.95 -10.07
N SER A 236 1.38 -16.87 -10.06
CA SER A 236 2.59 -16.79 -10.88
C SER A 236 3.81 -16.42 -10.04
N VAL A 237 4.94 -17.02 -10.39
CA VAL A 237 6.21 -16.89 -9.65
C VAL A 237 7.30 -16.45 -10.62
N LYS A 238 7.87 -15.26 -10.39
CA LYS A 238 8.96 -14.68 -11.19
C LYS A 238 10.25 -14.64 -10.36
N ILE A 239 11.11 -15.62 -10.59
CA ILE A 239 12.38 -15.87 -9.89
C ILE A 239 13.53 -16.01 -10.88
N GLY A 240 14.76 -15.87 -10.38
CA GLY A 240 15.98 -15.79 -11.20
C GLY A 240 16.16 -14.44 -11.87
#